data_AF-A0A660VV34-F1
#
_entry.id   AF-A0A660VV34-F1
#
_cell.length_a   1.000
_cell.length_b   1.000
_cell.length_c   1.000
_cell.angle_alpha   90.00
_cell.angle_beta   90.00
_cell.angle_gamma   90.00
#
_symmetry.space_group_name_H-M   'P 1'
#
loop_
_entity.id
_entity.type
_entity.pdbx_description
1 polymer ?
#
loop_
_entity_poly.entity_id
_entity_poly.type
_entity_poly.pdbx_seq_one_letter_code
_entity_poly.pdbx_strand_id
1 'polypeptide(L)'
;MSAPGLCTRLNRSGWPQLVARLVLGLVFVRMGLSKVEDPVAFLKLLREYELAPAGAPWALNTLAISIPWLEIWLGGLLLLGVAVRGVALSLLGLLLAFSVAVSQRALAISAAEGIALCDVAFDCGCGGGVEFACSKVPENLALMLLAWMAAVSRSSLLCVRRRLLSRDSL
;
A
#
# COMPACT_ATOMS: atom_id res chain seq x y z
N MET A 1 23.48 12.38 30.75
CA MET A 1 22.78 11.16 30.27
C MET A 1 21.37 11.57 29.84
N SER A 2 21.14 11.84 28.55
CA SER A 2 19.80 12.24 28.07
C SER A 2 18.83 11.08 28.20
N ALA A 3 17.69 11.32 28.85
CA ALA A 3 16.61 10.35 28.92
C ALA A 3 16.20 9.94 27.49
N PRO A 4 16.01 8.64 27.22
CA PRO A 4 15.49 8.22 25.93
C PRO A 4 14.10 8.81 25.74
N GLY A 5 13.92 9.55 24.64
CA GLY A 5 12.66 10.19 24.26
C GLY A 5 11.51 9.18 24.13
N LEU A 6 10.28 9.68 24.16
CA LEU A 6 9.05 8.87 24.12
C LEU A 6 9.02 7.90 22.91
N CYS A 7 9.50 8.36 21.75
CA CYS A 7 9.64 7.53 20.54
C CYS A 7 10.58 6.33 20.73
N THR A 8 11.66 6.49 21.50
CA THR A 8 12.61 5.42 21.82
C THR A 8 11.99 4.40 22.76
N ARG A 9 11.08 4.82 23.65
CA ARG A 9 10.34 3.91 24.55
C ARG A 9 9.24 3.15 23.82
N LEU A 10 8.47 3.81 22.95
CA LEU A 10 7.45 3.13 22.11
C LEU A 10 8.08 2.10 21.16
N ASN A 11 9.22 2.41 20.55
CA ASN A 11 9.94 1.47 19.69
C ASN A 11 10.48 0.25 20.46
N ARG A 12 10.66 0.36 21.78
CA ARG A 12 11.14 -0.73 22.65
C ARG A 12 10.06 -1.78 22.94
N SER A 13 8.77 -1.41 22.89
CA SER A 13 7.66 -2.35 23.14
C SER A 13 7.28 -3.19 21.91
N GLY A 14 7.66 -2.76 20.70
CA GLY A 14 7.42 -3.41 19.40
C GLY A 14 5.95 -3.64 19.00
N TRP A 15 4.99 -3.33 19.87
CA TRP A 15 3.57 -3.27 19.55
C TRP A 15 3.23 -2.35 18.37
N PRO A 16 3.80 -1.13 18.25
CA PRO A 16 3.47 -0.24 17.13
C PRO A 16 3.83 -0.85 15.78
N GLN A 17 4.96 -1.57 15.70
CA GLN A 17 5.37 -2.26 14.47
C GLN A 17 4.44 -3.43 14.16
N LEU A 18 4.04 -4.20 15.17
CA LEU A 18 3.12 -5.33 14.98
C LEU A 18 1.78 -4.83 14.43
N VAL A 19 1.20 -3.80 15.05
CA VAL A 19 -0.05 -3.19 14.59
C VAL A 19 0.09 -2.66 13.18
N ALA A 20 1.15 -1.91 12.87
CA ALA A 20 1.39 -1.39 11.53
C ALA A 20 1.43 -2.50 10.47
N ARG A 21 2.10 -3.62 10.77
CA ARG A 21 2.18 -4.78 9.86
C ARG A 21 0.84 -5.46 9.66
N LEU A 22 0.09 -5.68 10.74
CA LEU A 22 -1.21 -6.34 10.68
C LEU A 22 -2.21 -5.50 9.90
N VAL A 23 -2.28 -4.20 10.18
CA VAL A 23 -3.17 -3.27 9.48
C VAL A 23 -2.78 -3.18 8.00
N LEU A 24 -1.50 -2.89 7.70
CA LEU A 24 -1.05 -2.73 6.33
C LEU A 24 -1.21 -4.03 5.52
N GLY A 25 -0.85 -5.17 6.12
CA GLY A 25 -0.99 -6.48 5.47
C GLY A 25 -2.44 -6.84 5.15
N LEU A 26 -3.35 -6.64 6.11
CA LEU A 26 -4.77 -6.93 5.92
C LEU A 26 -5.41 -6.02 4.86
N VAL A 27 -5.07 -4.73 4.89
CA VAL A 27 -5.58 -3.75 3.90
C VAL A 27 -5.14 -4.14 2.49
N PHE A 28 -3.86 -4.46 2.29
CA PHE A 28 -3.36 -4.87 0.97
C PHE A 28 -3.92 -6.20 0.48
N VAL A 29 -4.08 -7.20 1.36
CA VAL A 29 -4.74 -8.45 0.98
C VAL A 29 -6.18 -8.20 0.55
N ARG A 30 -6.93 -7.39 1.32
CA ARG A 30 -8.32 -7.04 0.98
C ARG A 30 -8.41 -6.30 -0.36
N MET A 31 -7.57 -5.28 -0.58
CA MET A 31 -7.54 -4.51 -1.82
C MET A 31 -7.13 -5.35 -3.04
N GLY A 32 -6.20 -6.29 -2.86
CA GLY A 32 -5.81 -7.19 -3.95
C GLY A 32 -6.92 -8.18 -4.28
N LEU A 33 -7.60 -8.74 -3.26
CA LEU A 33 -8.73 -9.65 -3.48
C LEU A 33 -9.89 -8.99 -4.21
N SER A 34 -10.25 -7.76 -3.87
CA SER A 34 -11.33 -7.03 -4.58
C SER A 34 -11.01 -6.79 -6.06
N LYS A 35 -9.73 -6.65 -6.41
CA LYS A 35 -9.29 -6.51 -7.81
C LYS A 35 -9.22 -7.84 -8.57
N VAL A 36 -8.96 -8.94 -7.86
CA VAL A 36 -8.96 -10.30 -8.45
C VAL A 36 -10.39 -10.80 -8.71
N GLU A 37 -11.36 -10.37 -7.90
CA GLU A 37 -12.77 -10.75 -8.05
C GLU A 37 -13.36 -10.26 -9.38
N ASP A 38 -13.06 -9.01 -9.77
CA ASP A 38 -13.42 -8.47 -11.10
C ASP A 38 -12.22 -7.80 -11.79
N PRO A 39 -11.36 -8.59 -12.48
CA PRO A 39 -10.19 -8.05 -13.17
C PRO A 39 -10.58 -7.21 -14.38
N VAL A 40 -11.79 -7.39 -14.93
CA VAL A 40 -12.29 -6.63 -16.08
C VAL A 40 -12.70 -5.22 -15.65
N ALA A 41 -13.37 -5.09 -14.51
CA ALA A 41 -13.66 -3.80 -13.90
C ALA A 41 -12.36 -3.05 -13.56
N PHE A 42 -11.40 -3.72 -12.91
CA PHE A 42 -10.11 -3.10 -12.58
C PHE A 42 -9.35 -2.63 -13.83
N LEU A 43 -9.37 -3.42 -14.91
CA LEU A 43 -8.74 -3.03 -16.18
C LEU A 43 -9.40 -1.79 -16.81
N LYS A 44 -10.72 -1.62 -16.68
CA LYS A 44 -11.42 -0.41 -17.14
C LYS A 44 -10.95 0.82 -16.35
N LEU A 45 -10.87 0.70 -15.03
CA LEU A 45 -10.36 1.77 -14.16
C LEU A 45 -8.91 2.12 -14.54
N LEU A 46 -8.05 1.13 -14.78
CA LEU A 46 -6.66 1.36 -15.23
C LEU A 46 -6.56 2.19 -16.52
N ARG A 47 -7.51 2.03 -17.45
CA ARG A 47 -7.54 2.82 -18.69
C ARG A 47 -7.91 4.27 -18.43
N GLU A 48 -8.76 4.55 -17.44
CA GLU A 48 -9.15 5.91 -17.07
C GLU A 48 -8.02 6.75 -16.48
N TYR A 49 -7.00 6.10 -15.94
CA TYR A 49 -5.80 6.77 -15.43
C TYR A 49 -4.82 7.20 -16.52
N GLU A 50 -5.04 6.83 -17.79
CA GLU A 50 -4.17 7.16 -18.92
C GLU A 50 -2.67 6.85 -18.68
N LEU A 51 -2.39 5.84 -17.84
CA LEU A 51 -1.04 5.46 -17.41
C LEU A 51 -0.16 4.89 -18.53
N ALA A 52 -0.75 4.50 -19.67
CA ALA A 52 -0.05 3.87 -20.78
C ALA A 52 -0.23 4.65 -22.09
N PRO A 53 0.83 4.80 -22.89
CA PRO A 53 0.72 5.35 -24.25
C PRO A 53 -0.25 4.52 -25.10
N ALA A 54 -0.96 5.19 -26.01
CA ALA A 54 -1.98 4.58 -26.89
C ALA A 54 -1.50 3.34 -27.70
N GLY A 55 -0.18 3.14 -27.83
CA GLY A 55 0.44 2.00 -28.52
C GLY A 55 0.78 0.78 -27.67
N ALA A 56 0.51 0.75 -26.35
CA ALA A 56 0.94 -0.34 -25.46
C ALA A 56 -0.21 -0.98 -24.64
N PRO A 57 -1.26 -1.53 -25.28
CA PRO A 57 -2.37 -2.17 -24.56
C PRO A 57 -1.94 -3.40 -23.73
N TRP A 58 -0.87 -4.08 -24.14
CA TRP A 58 -0.27 -5.20 -23.41
C TRP A 58 0.25 -4.81 -22.02
N ALA A 59 0.69 -3.55 -21.85
CA ALA A 59 1.20 -3.06 -20.58
C ALA A 59 0.07 -2.94 -19.55
N LEU A 60 -1.08 -2.38 -19.94
CA LEU A 60 -2.26 -2.26 -19.08
C LEU A 60 -2.79 -3.62 -18.65
N ASN A 61 -2.85 -4.60 -19.58
CA ASN A 61 -3.27 -5.96 -19.25
C ASN A 61 -2.30 -6.63 -18.26
N THR A 62 -1.00 -6.43 -18.47
CA THR A 62 0.03 -6.95 -17.55
C THR A 62 -0.12 -6.33 -16.16
N LEU A 63 -0.32 -5.02 -16.06
CA LEU A 63 -0.53 -4.33 -14.78
C LEU A 63 -1.81 -4.78 -14.08
N ALA A 64 -2.92 -4.90 -14.82
CA ALA A 64 -4.22 -5.33 -14.29
C ALA A 64 -4.15 -6.71 -13.64
N ILE A 65 -3.31 -7.61 -14.17
CA ILE A 65 -3.10 -8.94 -13.60
C ILE A 65 -2.04 -8.90 -12.50
N SER A 66 -0.90 -8.24 -12.73
CA SER A 66 0.27 -8.36 -11.85
C SER A 66 0.10 -7.61 -10.53
N ILE A 67 -0.51 -6.42 -10.55
CA ILE A 67 -0.66 -5.57 -9.36
C ILE A 67 -1.49 -6.27 -8.27
N PRO A 68 -2.70 -6.82 -8.54
CA PRO A 68 -3.51 -7.47 -7.51
C PRO A 68 -2.79 -8.64 -6.83
N TRP A 69 -2.08 -9.47 -7.62
CA TRP A 69 -1.29 -10.56 -7.06
C TRP A 69 -0.14 -10.04 -6.20
N LEU A 70 0.59 -9.02 -6.65
CA LEU A 70 1.65 -8.39 -5.86
C LEU A 70 1.12 -7.84 -4.54
N GLU A 71 -0.06 -7.21 -4.52
CA GLU A 71 -0.71 -6.72 -3.30
C GLU A 71 -1.01 -7.85 -2.32
N ILE A 72 -1.59 -8.96 -2.78
CA ILE A 72 -1.92 -10.13 -1.96
C ILE A 72 -0.65 -10.77 -1.40
N TRP A 73 0.35 -11.01 -2.25
CA TRP A 73 1.60 -11.65 -1.85
C TRP A 73 2.38 -10.81 -0.85
N LEU A 74 2.57 -9.52 -1.13
CA LEU A 74 3.27 -8.61 -0.21
C LEU A 74 2.49 -8.42 1.09
N GLY A 75 1.16 -8.27 1.02
CA GLY A 75 0.31 -8.20 2.20
C GLY A 75 0.42 -9.45 3.08
N GLY A 76 0.34 -10.64 2.48
CA GLY A 76 0.50 -11.93 3.16
C GLY A 76 1.89 -12.10 3.80
N LEU A 77 2.97 -11.77 3.09
CA LEU A 77 4.32 -11.83 3.63
C LEU A 77 4.49 -10.88 4.84
N LEU A 78 3.85 -9.71 4.81
CA LEU A 78 3.89 -8.77 5.92
C LEU A 78 3.17 -9.29 7.17
N LEU A 79 2.01 -9.94 6.97
CA LEU A 79 1.26 -10.62 8.03
C LEU A 79 2.10 -11.74 8.66
N LEU A 80 2.72 -12.60 7.82
CA LEU A 80 3.58 -13.70 8.25
C LEU A 80 4.90 -13.23 8.88
N GLY A 81 5.33 -11.99 8.63
CA GLY A 81 6.58 -11.43 9.15
C GLY A 81 7.82 -11.86 8.38
N VAL A 82 7.65 -12.25 7.13
CA VAL A 82 8.73 -12.62 6.24
C VAL A 82 9.26 -11.38 5.54
N ALA A 83 10.58 -11.18 5.56
CA ALA A 83 11.26 -10.08 4.87
C ALA A 83 10.62 -8.68 5.10
N VAL A 84 10.09 -8.43 6.31
CA VAL A 84 9.25 -7.26 6.67
C VAL A 84 9.73 -5.94 6.08
N ARG A 85 11.02 -5.63 6.16
CA ARG A 85 11.57 -4.37 5.65
C ARG A 85 11.45 -4.24 4.14
N GLY A 86 11.81 -5.30 3.41
CA GLY A 86 11.71 -5.32 1.94
C GLY A 86 10.26 -5.21 1.51
N VAL A 87 9.39 -6.03 2.12
CA VAL A 87 7.95 -6.02 1.85
C VAL A 87 7.33 -4.65 2.14
N ALA A 88 7.63 -4.03 3.29
CA ALA A 88 7.11 -2.72 3.65
C ALA A 88 7.57 -1.62 2.68
N LEU A 89 8.83 -1.66 2.23
CA LEU A 89 9.34 -0.72 1.21
C LEU A 89 8.68 -0.94 -0.15
N SER A 90 8.45 -2.19 -0.56
CA SER A 90 7.72 -2.50 -1.79
C SER A 90 6.28 -2.00 -1.74
N LEU A 91 5.56 -2.22 -0.62
CA LEU A 91 4.21 -1.71 -0.42
C LEU A 91 4.17 -0.19 -0.35
N LEU A 92 5.17 0.46 0.24
CA LEU A 92 5.30 1.92 0.23
C LEU A 92 5.46 2.45 -1.21
N GLY A 93 6.32 1.82 -2.02
CA GLY A 93 6.49 2.17 -3.43
C GLY A 93 5.18 2.01 -4.23
N LEU A 94 4.45 0.93 -3.97
CA LEU A 94 3.15 0.69 -4.60
C LEU A 94 2.10 1.74 -4.18
N LEU A 95 2.02 2.08 -2.89
CA LEU A 95 1.16 3.15 -2.38
C LEU A 95 1.49 4.50 -2.98
N LEU A 96 2.79 4.82 -3.14
CA LEU A 96 3.23 6.08 -3.74
C LEU A 96 2.79 6.17 -5.20
N ALA A 97 3.08 5.14 -6.00
CA ALA A 97 2.67 5.09 -7.41
C ALA A 97 1.14 5.21 -7.55
N PHE A 98 0.40 4.46 -6.74
CA PHE A 98 -1.05 4.50 -6.71
C PHE A 98 -1.59 5.88 -6.31
N SER A 99 -1.02 6.50 -5.27
CA SER A 99 -1.48 7.81 -4.79
C SER A 99 -1.20 8.93 -5.78
N VAL A 100 -0.10 8.85 -6.52
CA VAL A 100 0.18 9.77 -7.64
C VAL A 100 -0.87 9.61 -8.73
N ALA A 101 -1.16 8.37 -9.15
CA ALA A 101 -2.18 8.12 -10.18
C ALA A 101 -3.58 8.62 -9.78
N VAL A 102 -4.01 8.32 -8.55
CA VAL A 102 -5.29 8.81 -7.98
C VAL A 102 -5.33 10.34 -7.91
N SER A 103 -4.25 10.97 -7.45
CA SER A 103 -4.19 12.44 -7.35
C SER A 103 -4.22 13.10 -8.73
N GLN A 104 -3.51 12.55 -9.71
CA GLN A 104 -3.51 13.05 -11.09
C GLN A 104 -4.91 12.95 -11.71
N ARG A 105 -5.59 11.81 -11.53
CA ARG A 105 -6.97 11.62 -12.00
C ARG A 105 -7.94 12.61 -11.34
N ALA A 106 -7.83 12.79 -10.02
CA ALA A 106 -8.67 13.74 -9.28
C ALA A 106 -8.48 15.18 -9.78
N LEU A 107 -7.23 15.58 -10.01
CA LEU A 107 -6.89 16.90 -10.58
C LEU A 107 -7.43 17.07 -12.00
N ALA A 108 -7.34 16.02 -12.83
CA ALA A 108 -7.89 16.05 -14.19
C ALA A 108 -9.41 16.24 -14.21
N ILE A 109 -10.14 15.52 -13.33
CA ILE A 109 -11.60 15.66 -13.20
C ILE A 109 -11.96 17.07 -12.68
N SER A 110 -11.28 17.54 -11.62
CA SER A 110 -11.48 18.89 -11.08
C SER A 110 -11.27 19.97 -12.15
N ALA A 111 -10.24 19.84 -12.98
CA ALA A 111 -9.95 20.78 -14.06
C ALA A 111 -10.97 20.72 -15.20
N ALA A 112 -11.48 19.52 -15.54
CA ALA A 112 -12.45 19.33 -16.61
C ALA A 112 -13.86 19.82 -16.23
N GLU A 113 -14.27 19.58 -14.98
CA GLU A 113 -15.62 19.91 -14.49
C GLU A 113 -15.69 21.29 -13.80
N GLY A 114 -14.54 21.88 -13.45
CA GLY A 114 -14.46 23.17 -12.75
C GLY A 114 -14.93 23.10 -11.29
N ILE A 115 -14.97 21.91 -10.69
CA ILE A 115 -15.37 21.69 -9.29
C ILE A 115 -14.17 21.67 -8.35
N ALA A 116 -14.39 21.91 -7.06
CA ALA A 116 -13.34 21.82 -6.06
C ALA A 116 -12.83 20.38 -5.93
N LEU A 117 -11.53 20.21 -5.65
CA LEU A 117 -10.89 18.88 -5.54
C LEU A 117 -11.57 17.97 -4.50
N CYS A 118 -12.15 18.57 -3.45
CA CYS A 118 -12.85 17.83 -2.40
C CYS A 118 -14.19 17.26 -2.85
N ASP A 119 -14.81 17.84 -3.88
CA ASP A 119 -16.10 17.41 -4.41
C ASP A 119 -15.95 16.34 -5.52
N VAL A 120 -14.71 16.07 -5.95
CA VAL A 120 -14.40 15.04 -6.92
C VAL A 120 -14.62 13.65 -6.31
N ALA A 121 -15.59 12.93 -6.85
CA ALA A 121 -15.92 11.56 -6.47
C ALA A 121 -15.73 10.62 -7.66
N PHE A 122 -14.93 9.57 -7.50
CA PHE A 122 -14.69 8.56 -8.53
C PHE A 122 -14.28 7.22 -7.89
N ASP A 123 -14.41 6.13 -8.66
CA ASP A 123 -13.91 4.84 -8.21
C ASP A 123 -12.40 4.76 -8.43
N CYS A 124 -11.65 4.68 -7.33
CA CYS A 124 -10.20 4.59 -7.35
C CYS A 124 -9.68 3.15 -7.52
N GLY A 125 -10.56 2.14 -7.59
CA GLY A 125 -10.19 0.74 -7.71
C GLY A 125 -9.71 0.10 -6.40
N CYS A 126 -9.93 0.73 -5.25
CA CYS A 126 -9.60 0.18 -3.93
C CYS A 126 -10.62 -0.86 -3.41
N GLY A 127 -11.72 -1.11 -4.11
CA GLY A 127 -12.82 -1.99 -3.67
C GLY A 127 -13.82 -1.36 -2.70
N GLY A 128 -13.78 -0.04 -2.53
CA GLY A 128 -14.79 0.75 -1.80
C GLY A 128 -15.91 1.30 -2.71
N GLY A 129 -15.75 1.21 -4.02
CA GLY A 129 -16.61 1.87 -5.01
C GLY A 129 -16.22 3.34 -5.18
N VAL A 130 -17.22 4.19 -5.41
CA VAL A 130 -17.02 5.63 -5.61
C VAL A 130 -16.68 6.30 -4.29
N GLU A 131 -15.53 6.98 -4.26
CA GLU A 131 -14.97 7.61 -3.07
C GLU A 131 -14.58 9.06 -3.37
N PHE A 132 -14.60 9.92 -2.34
CA PHE A 132 -14.17 11.32 -2.46
C PHE A 132 -12.65 11.43 -2.42
N ALA A 133 -12.08 12.24 -3.32
CA ALA A 133 -10.63 12.45 -3.40
C ALA A 133 -10.03 12.96 -2.07
N CYS A 134 -10.72 13.85 -1.37
CA CYS A 134 -10.26 14.41 -0.10
C CYS A 134 -10.23 13.39 1.05
N SER A 135 -11.11 12.39 1.04
CA SER A 135 -11.05 11.28 2.00
C SER A 135 -9.93 10.29 1.67
N LYS A 136 -9.62 10.12 0.38
CA LYS A 136 -8.60 9.16 -0.04
C LYS A 136 -7.16 9.59 0.24
N VAL A 137 -6.86 10.88 0.11
CA VAL A 137 -5.52 11.41 0.42
C VAL A 137 -5.07 11.07 1.86
N PRO A 138 -5.83 11.36 2.93
CA PRO A 138 -5.41 11.06 4.30
C PRO A 138 -5.36 9.55 4.57
N GLU A 139 -6.24 8.75 3.99
CA GLU A 139 -6.16 7.28 4.10
C GLU A 139 -4.85 6.74 3.53
N ASN A 140 -4.49 7.16 2.30
CA ASN A 140 -3.25 6.72 1.66
C ASN A 140 -2.02 7.22 2.44
N LEU A 141 -2.05 8.47 2.93
CA LEU A 141 -0.98 9.01 3.78
C LEU A 141 -0.82 8.21 5.09
N ALA A 142 -1.93 7.83 5.73
CA ALA A 142 -1.89 7.00 6.93
C ALA A 142 -1.26 5.63 6.63
N LEU A 143 -1.64 4.98 5.52
CA LEU A 143 -1.05 3.71 5.09
C LEU A 143 0.44 3.85 4.76
N MET A 144 0.86 4.95 4.12
CA MET A 144 2.29 5.24 3.87
C MET A 144 3.08 5.40 5.16
N LEU A 145 2.51 6.09 6.16
CA LEU A 145 3.14 6.23 7.47
C LEU A 145 3.31 4.88 8.17
N LEU A 146 2.30 4.00 8.09
CA LEU A 146 2.41 2.63 8.62
C LEU A 146 3.48 1.81 7.88
N ALA A 147 3.57 1.94 6.55
CA ALA A 147 4.59 1.28 5.75
C ALA A 147 6.00 1.78 6.10
N TRP A 148 6.17 3.10 6.23
CA TRP A 148 7.42 3.72 6.66
C TRP A 148 7.83 3.27 8.07
N MET A 149 6.89 3.27 9.02
CA MET A 149 7.12 2.75 10.37
C MET A 149 7.54 1.28 10.36
N ALA A 150 6.88 0.44 9.57
CA ALA A 150 7.23 -0.97 9.42
C ALA A 150 8.62 -1.18 8.79
N ALA A 151 9.03 -0.30 7.87
CA ALA A 151 10.34 -0.34 7.21
C ALA A 151 11.49 0.12 8.14
N VAL A 152 11.29 1.18 8.91
CA VAL A 152 12.34 1.80 9.75
C VAL A 152 12.44 1.16 11.14
N SER A 153 11.36 0.57 11.65
CA SER A 153 11.37 -0.09 12.96
C SER A 153 12.39 -1.23 13.02
N ARG A 154 13.20 -1.21 14.09
CA ARG A 154 14.20 -2.24 14.38
C ARG A 154 13.73 -3.25 15.44
N SER A 155 12.50 -3.10 15.94
CA SER A 155 11.93 -4.01 16.94
C SER A 155 11.86 -5.43 16.37
N SER A 156 12.26 -6.40 17.20
CA SER A 156 12.55 -7.78 16.79
C SER A 156 11.41 -8.75 17.09
N LEU A 157 10.22 -8.26 17.43
CA LEU A 157 9.16 -9.10 18.02
C LEU A 157 8.66 -10.23 17.11
N LEU A 158 8.89 -10.15 15.79
CA LEU A 158 8.67 -11.26 14.85
C LEU A 158 9.72 -11.27 13.73
N CYS A 159 11.00 -11.24 14.09
CA CYS A 159 12.09 -11.56 13.15
C CYS A 159 12.30 -13.09 13.11
N VAL A 160 11.50 -13.83 12.31
CA VAL A 160 11.71 -15.28 12.07
C VAL A 160 13.15 -15.57 11.59
N ARG A 161 13.82 -14.57 10.99
CA ARG A 161 15.19 -14.65 10.49
C ARG A 161 16.28 -14.89 11.55
N ARG A 162 16.07 -14.57 12.84
CA ARG A 162 17.12 -14.79 13.88
C ARG A 162 17.17 -16.19 14.47
N ARG A 163 16.11 -17.02 14.31
CA ARG A 163 16.06 -18.38 14.88
C ARG A 163 16.50 -19.49 13.94
N LEU A 164 16.49 -19.28 12.63
CA LEU A 164 16.93 -20.29 11.66
C LEU A 164 18.46 -20.29 11.52
N LEU A 165 19.08 -19.10 11.41
CA LEU A 165 20.55 -18.99 11.32
C LEU A 165 21.30 -19.27 12.63
N SER A 166 20.60 -19.30 13.78
CA SER A 166 21.22 -19.66 15.07
C SER A 166 21.21 -21.16 15.34
N ARG A 167 20.59 -21.96 14.46
CA ARG A 167 20.48 -23.41 14.62
C ARG A 167 21.51 -24.19 13.81
N ASP A 168 22.26 -23.53 12.94
CA ASP A 168 23.29 -24.12 12.07
C ASP A 168 24.71 -23.98 12.63
N SER A 169 24.85 -23.52 13.89
CA SER A 169 26.14 -23.34 14.57
C SER A 169 26.29 -24.20 15.83
N LEU A 170 25.67 -25.37 15.88
CA LEU A 170 25.88 -26.40 16.90
C LEU A 170 26.22 -27.74 16.24
#